data_AF-A0A2S9F8A9-F1
#
_entry.id   AF-A0A2S9F8A9-F1
#
_cell.length_a   1.000
_cell.length_b   1.000
_cell.length_c   1.000
_cell.angle_alpha   90.00
_cell.angle_beta   90.00
_cell.angle_gamma   90.00
#
_symmetry.space_group_name_H-M   'P 1'
#
loop_
_entity.id
_entity.type
_entity.pdbx_description
1 polymer ?
#
loop_
_entity_poly.entity_id
_entity_poly.type
_entity_poly.pdbx_seq_one_letter_code
_entity_poly.pdbx_strand_id
1 'polypeptide(L)'
;METQRDMFARFAPMLRDMSDEQLADEIETPRRLLLRSEMAGPRRIDIAYAPFDDANPQARIVLVGLTPGRQQMGNALREARRGLLAGFSEAEALAAAESFASFSGPMRTYLVAMLDSIGVNRLLGVSSTSTLWDGDTSLVHFTSVCRHPVFVDGK
;
A
#
# COMPACT_ATOMS: atom_id res chain seq x y z
N MET A 1 1.73 -11.00 -19.57
CA MET A 1 2.26 -10.05 -18.56
C MET A 1 1.13 -9.84 -17.58
N GLU A 2 1.24 -10.40 -16.38
CA GLU A 2 0.21 -10.33 -15.33
C GLU A 2 -0.09 -8.85 -15.04
N THR A 3 -1.35 -8.42 -15.10
CA THR A 3 -1.75 -7.05 -14.79
C THR A 3 -1.75 -6.84 -13.28
N GLN A 4 -1.65 -5.60 -12.80
CA GLN A 4 -1.54 -5.32 -11.36
C GLN A 4 -2.74 -5.89 -10.56
N ARG A 5 -3.95 -5.78 -11.10
CA ARG A 5 -5.15 -6.35 -10.48
C ARG A 5 -5.13 -7.87 -10.39
N ASP A 6 -4.38 -8.54 -11.26
CA ASP A 6 -4.25 -10.00 -11.25
C ASP A 6 -3.46 -10.47 -10.01
N MET A 7 -2.54 -9.65 -9.49
CA MET A 7 -1.79 -9.99 -8.27
C MET A 7 -2.68 -9.98 -7.03
N PHE A 8 -3.53 -8.96 -6.86
CA PHE A 8 -4.47 -8.95 -5.73
C PHE A 8 -5.42 -10.15 -5.78
N ALA A 9 -5.99 -10.45 -6.95
CA ALA A 9 -6.86 -11.62 -7.13
C ALA A 9 -6.15 -12.94 -6.77
N ARG A 10 -4.85 -13.05 -7.07
CA ARG A 10 -4.02 -14.21 -6.70
C ARG A 10 -3.84 -14.36 -5.18
N PHE A 11 -3.66 -13.28 -4.44
CA PHE A 11 -3.43 -13.32 -2.99
C PHE A 11 -4.72 -13.22 -2.16
N ALA A 12 -5.82 -12.73 -2.72
CA ALA A 12 -7.07 -12.52 -1.99
C ALA A 12 -7.64 -13.79 -1.32
N PRO A 13 -7.66 -14.99 -1.95
CA PRO A 13 -8.09 -16.22 -1.27
C PRO A 13 -7.21 -16.54 -0.05
N MET A 14 -5.90 -16.39 -0.19
CA MET A 14 -4.95 -16.61 0.90
C MET A 14 -5.19 -15.66 2.08
N LEU A 15 -5.46 -14.38 1.81
CA LEU A 15 -5.73 -13.40 2.85
C LEU A 15 -7.03 -13.70 3.61
N ARG A 16 -8.07 -14.21 2.92
CA ARG A 16 -9.33 -14.63 3.55
C ARG A 16 -9.10 -15.78 4.55
N ASP A 17 -8.24 -16.72 4.19
CA ASP A 17 -8.03 -17.95 4.97
C ASP A 17 -7.02 -17.80 6.13
N MET A 18 -6.18 -16.76 6.10
CA MET A 18 -5.20 -16.52 7.17
C MET A 18 -5.87 -16.15 8.49
N SER A 19 -5.37 -16.69 9.62
CA SER A 19 -5.63 -16.15 10.95
C SER A 19 -4.89 -14.83 11.18
N ASP A 20 -5.25 -14.09 12.23
CA ASP A 20 -4.54 -12.85 12.58
C ASP A 20 -3.07 -13.09 12.94
N GLU A 21 -2.77 -14.23 13.58
CA GLU A 21 -1.42 -14.66 13.92
C GLU A 21 -0.61 -15.00 12.67
N GLN A 22 -1.18 -15.78 11.74
CA GLN A 22 -0.54 -16.10 10.47
C GLN A 22 -0.26 -14.85 9.64
N LEU A 23 -1.18 -13.88 9.67
CA LEU A 23 -1.00 -12.61 8.98
C LEU A 23 0.11 -11.78 9.62
N ALA A 24 0.17 -11.74 10.96
CA ALA A 24 1.25 -11.06 11.68
C ALA A 24 2.63 -11.66 11.36
N ASP A 25 2.72 -12.99 11.34
CA ASP A 25 3.96 -13.71 10.98
C ASP A 25 4.42 -13.37 9.55
N GLU A 26 3.50 -13.34 8.58
CA GLU A 26 3.81 -12.96 7.19
C GLU A 26 4.19 -11.48 7.05
N ILE A 27 3.67 -10.59 7.90
CA ILE A 27 4.06 -9.18 7.93
C ILE A 27 5.47 -9.01 8.49
N GLU A 28 5.87 -9.81 9.48
CA GLU A 28 7.21 -9.74 10.09
C GLU A 28 8.26 -10.45 9.24
N THR A 29 7.97 -11.67 8.78
CA THR A 29 8.88 -12.49 7.99
C THR A 29 8.13 -13.10 6.80
N PRO A 30 8.01 -12.35 5.68
CA PRO A 30 7.26 -12.82 4.52
C PRO A 30 7.79 -14.15 3.99
N ARG A 31 6.91 -15.14 3.83
CA ARG A 31 7.24 -16.44 3.23
C ARG A 31 6.29 -16.74 2.10
N ARG A 32 4.99 -16.75 2.38
CA ARG A 32 3.95 -16.95 1.36
C ARG A 32 3.69 -15.69 0.56
N LEU A 33 3.93 -14.53 1.16
CA LEU A 33 3.87 -13.24 0.47
C LEU A 33 5.17 -12.89 -0.26
N LEU A 34 6.24 -13.68 -0.15
CA LEU A 34 7.51 -13.39 -0.80
C LEU A 34 7.39 -13.54 -2.32
N LEU A 35 7.65 -12.45 -3.04
CA LEU A 35 7.62 -12.41 -4.51
C LEU A 35 8.99 -12.78 -5.10
N ARG A 36 10.06 -12.31 -4.48
CA ARG A 36 11.44 -12.52 -4.95
C ARG A 36 12.42 -12.41 -3.79
N SER A 37 13.51 -13.18 -3.83
CA SER A 37 14.64 -13.07 -2.91
C SER A 37 15.93 -13.20 -3.70
N GLU A 38 16.84 -12.24 -3.56
CA GLU A 38 18.10 -12.20 -4.29
C GLU A 38 19.27 -11.74 -3.43
N MET A 39 20.49 -12.08 -3.84
CA MET A 39 21.71 -11.57 -3.24
C MET A 39 22.24 -10.37 -4.02
N ALA A 40 22.45 -9.25 -3.34
CA ALA A 40 23.19 -8.09 -3.83
C ALA A 40 24.52 -8.01 -3.08
N GLY A 41 25.54 -8.69 -3.62
CA GLY A 41 26.79 -8.92 -2.89
C GLY A 41 26.54 -9.77 -1.64
N PRO A 42 26.96 -9.34 -0.43
CA PRO A 42 26.72 -10.09 0.80
C PRO A 42 25.33 -9.89 1.42
N ARG A 43 24.50 -9.00 0.85
CA ARG A 43 23.20 -8.62 1.40
C ARG A 43 22.08 -9.37 0.68
N ARG A 44 21.09 -9.87 1.42
CA ARG A 44 19.87 -10.44 0.87
C ARG A 44 18.82 -9.33 0.69
N ILE A 45 18.19 -9.30 -0.48
CA ILE A 45 17.08 -8.40 -0.81
C ILE A 45 15.83 -9.26 -1.00
N ASP A 46 14.83 -9.01 -0.18
CA ASP A 46 13.54 -9.70 -0.22
C ASP A 46 12.46 -8.70 -0.69
N ILE A 47 11.69 -9.07 -1.70
CA ILE A 47 10.54 -8.30 -2.19
C ILE A 47 9.28 -9.08 -1.81
N ALA A 48 8.41 -8.47 -1.01
CA ALA A 48 7.19 -9.10 -0.51
C ALA A 48 5.94 -8.42 -1.07
N TYR A 49 4.88 -9.18 -1.24
CA TYR A 49 3.59 -8.68 -1.69
C TYR A 49 2.94 -7.78 -0.63
N ALA A 50 2.36 -6.68 -1.11
CA ALA A 50 1.41 -5.86 -0.38
C ALA A 50 0.41 -5.27 -1.39
N PRO A 51 -0.85 -5.06 -1.00
CA PRO A 51 -1.92 -4.64 -1.91
C PRO A 51 -1.82 -3.14 -2.25
N PHE A 52 -0.87 -2.79 -3.13
CA PHE A 52 -0.66 -1.47 -3.73
C PHE A 52 -0.73 -1.57 -5.27
N ASP A 53 -1.79 -2.24 -5.73
CA ASP A 53 -1.97 -2.70 -7.11
C ASP A 53 -2.98 -1.89 -7.93
N ASP A 54 -3.66 -0.90 -7.35
CA ASP A 54 -4.61 -0.07 -8.08
C ASP A 54 -3.90 1.03 -8.86
N ALA A 55 -4.62 1.58 -9.83
CA ALA A 55 -4.19 2.72 -10.60
C ALA A 55 -5.37 3.68 -10.76
N ASN A 56 -5.16 4.94 -10.34
CA ASN A 56 -6.15 5.99 -10.55
C ASN A 56 -5.73 6.88 -11.74
N PRO A 57 -6.19 6.59 -12.97
CA PRO A 57 -5.84 7.39 -14.15
C PRO A 57 -6.49 8.78 -14.16
N GLN A 58 -7.45 9.04 -13.27
CA GLN A 58 -8.12 10.34 -13.14
C GLN A 58 -7.47 11.24 -12.08
N ALA A 59 -6.39 10.76 -11.44
CA ALA A 59 -5.69 11.53 -10.43
C ALA A 59 -5.14 12.85 -10.98
N ARG A 60 -5.33 13.92 -10.20
CA ARG A 60 -4.75 15.25 -10.45
C ARG A 60 -3.38 15.42 -9.82
N ILE A 61 -3.04 14.58 -8.83
CA ILE A 61 -1.73 14.52 -8.21
C ILE A 61 -1.28 13.06 -8.03
N VAL A 62 0.00 12.80 -8.23
CA VAL A 62 0.61 11.49 -7.98
C VAL A 62 1.65 11.64 -6.87
N LEU A 63 1.47 10.90 -5.78
CA LEU A 63 2.42 10.87 -4.67
C LEU A 63 3.27 9.60 -4.77
N VAL A 64 4.55 9.78 -5.08
CA VAL A 64 5.50 8.69 -5.33
C VAL A 64 6.44 8.53 -4.13
N GLY A 65 6.30 7.42 -3.41
CA GLY A 65 7.25 6.98 -2.38
C GLY A 65 8.42 6.19 -2.96
N LEU A 66 9.37 5.81 -2.11
CA LEU A 66 10.47 4.93 -2.51
C LEU A 66 10.01 3.47 -2.60
N THR A 67 9.60 2.91 -1.45
CA THR A 67 9.01 1.58 -1.30
C THR A 67 8.15 1.56 -0.03
N PRO A 68 7.06 0.79 0.04
CA PRO A 68 6.29 0.68 1.27
C PRO A 68 7.11 0.01 2.38
N GLY A 69 7.15 0.65 3.55
CA GLY A 69 7.77 0.05 4.74
C GLY A 69 6.88 -1.03 5.38
N ARG A 70 7.42 -1.78 6.34
CA ARG A 70 6.72 -2.87 7.03
C ARG A 70 5.39 -2.44 7.68
N GLN A 71 5.34 -1.24 8.27
CA GLN A 71 4.10 -0.71 8.83
C GLN A 71 3.03 -0.51 7.75
N GLN A 72 3.40 0.04 6.59
CA GLN A 72 2.49 0.24 5.48
C GLN A 72 2.03 -1.09 4.89
N MET A 73 2.95 -2.04 4.69
CA MET A 73 2.62 -3.43 4.31
C MET A 73 1.59 -4.04 5.26
N GLY A 74 1.85 -3.97 6.58
CA GLY A 74 0.95 -4.54 7.57
C GLY A 74 -0.42 -3.86 7.64
N ASN A 75 -0.48 -2.54 7.45
CA ASN A 75 -1.74 -1.82 7.36
C ASN A 75 -2.53 -2.22 6.11
N ALA A 76 -1.85 -2.32 4.96
CA ALA A 76 -2.47 -2.68 3.68
C ALA A 76 -3.06 -4.08 3.73
N LEU A 77 -2.30 -5.06 4.21
CA LEU A 77 -2.74 -6.46 4.30
C LEU A 77 -3.91 -6.65 5.28
N ARG A 78 -3.86 -5.99 6.44
CA ARG A 78 -4.96 -6.05 7.43
C ARG A 78 -6.23 -5.42 6.89
N GLU A 79 -6.13 -4.27 6.23
CA GLU A 79 -7.29 -3.58 5.67
C GLU A 79 -7.90 -4.35 4.49
N ALA A 80 -7.06 -4.89 3.60
CA ALA A 80 -7.52 -5.77 2.53
C ALA A 80 -8.27 -6.98 3.10
N ARG A 81 -7.68 -7.69 4.08
CA ARG A 81 -8.33 -8.84 4.72
C ARG A 81 -9.65 -8.44 5.39
N ARG A 82 -9.68 -7.32 6.11
CA ARG A 82 -10.90 -6.79 6.73
C ARG A 82 -12.01 -6.58 5.70
N GLY A 83 -11.71 -5.92 4.57
CA GLY A 83 -12.67 -5.71 3.48
C GLY A 83 -13.17 -7.01 2.87
N LEU A 84 -12.26 -7.94 2.58
CA LEU A 84 -12.61 -9.25 2.03
C LEU A 84 -13.53 -10.06 2.96
N LEU A 85 -13.27 -10.05 4.27
CA LEU A 85 -14.11 -10.72 5.28
C LEU A 85 -15.45 -10.01 5.49
N ALA A 86 -15.52 -8.70 5.24
CA ALA A 86 -16.75 -7.91 5.27
C ALA A 86 -17.62 -8.09 4.00
N GLY A 87 -17.17 -8.90 3.03
CA GLY A 87 -17.90 -9.16 1.79
C GLY A 87 -17.70 -8.11 0.70
N PHE A 88 -16.71 -7.23 0.83
CA PHE A 88 -16.36 -6.30 -0.24
C PHE A 88 -15.86 -7.07 -1.46
N SER A 89 -16.11 -6.49 -2.64
CA SER A 89 -15.43 -6.96 -3.85
C SER A 89 -13.92 -6.78 -3.74
N GLU A 90 -13.17 -7.52 -4.54
CA GLU A 90 -11.71 -7.43 -4.53
C GLU A 90 -11.21 -6.02 -4.88
N ALA A 91 -11.91 -5.33 -5.79
CA ALA A 91 -11.61 -3.95 -6.14
C ALA A 91 -11.84 -2.98 -4.97
N GLU A 92 -12.95 -3.13 -4.24
CA GLU A 92 -13.25 -2.29 -3.07
C GLU A 92 -12.27 -2.56 -1.92
N ALA A 93 -11.92 -3.82 -1.66
CA ALA A 93 -10.94 -4.19 -0.65
C ALA A 93 -9.53 -3.65 -0.98
N LEU A 94 -9.12 -3.73 -2.24
CA LEU A 94 -7.85 -3.18 -2.71
C LEU A 94 -7.82 -1.65 -2.57
N ALA A 95 -8.86 -0.95 -3.03
CA ALA A 95 -8.96 0.50 -2.92
C ALA A 95 -8.94 0.99 -1.46
N ALA A 96 -9.64 0.28 -0.57
CA ALA A 96 -9.62 0.58 0.87
C ALA A 96 -8.22 0.39 1.47
N ALA A 97 -7.55 -0.72 1.12
CA ALA A 97 -6.19 -1.03 1.59
C ALA A 97 -5.16 0.02 1.13
N GLU A 98 -5.21 0.41 -0.14
CA GLU A 98 -4.31 1.43 -0.67
C GLU A 98 -4.48 2.77 0.03
N SER A 99 -5.72 3.24 0.15
CA SER A 99 -6.00 4.51 0.81
C SER A 99 -5.56 4.42 2.27
N PHE A 100 -5.97 3.39 3.01
CA PHE A 100 -5.63 3.28 4.42
C PHE A 100 -4.10 3.21 4.67
N ALA A 101 -3.36 2.48 3.83
CA ALA A 101 -1.95 2.19 4.08
C ALA A 101 -0.96 3.17 3.47
N SER A 102 -1.32 3.86 2.38
CA SER A 102 -0.41 4.76 1.65
C SER A 102 0.15 5.84 2.55
N PHE A 103 1.48 5.93 2.64
CA PHE A 103 2.19 6.86 3.52
C PHE A 103 1.79 6.77 5.01
N SER A 104 1.12 5.70 5.45
CA SER A 104 0.61 5.56 6.82
C SER A 104 1.73 5.61 7.89
N GLY A 105 1.33 5.99 9.11
CA GLY A 105 2.25 6.30 10.21
C GLY A 105 2.54 7.81 10.32
N PRO A 106 3.54 8.21 11.13
CA PRO A 106 3.87 9.62 11.36
C PRO A 106 4.22 10.40 10.07
N MET A 107 4.68 9.70 9.04
CA MET A 107 5.04 10.26 7.74
C MET A 107 3.86 10.97 7.06
N ARG A 108 2.63 10.43 7.14
CA ARG A 108 1.45 11.05 6.51
C ARG A 108 1.23 12.46 7.03
N THR A 109 1.33 12.66 8.35
CA THR A 109 1.12 13.96 8.98
C THR A 109 2.13 14.99 8.47
N TYR A 110 3.41 14.62 8.38
CA TYR A 110 4.44 15.52 7.84
C TYR A 110 4.23 15.80 6.35
N LEU A 111 3.83 14.80 5.58
CA LEU A 111 3.53 14.95 4.15
C LEU A 111 2.37 15.92 3.93
N VAL A 112 1.27 15.77 4.67
CA VAL A 112 0.12 16.69 4.62
C VAL A 112 0.54 18.11 4.98
N ALA A 113 1.26 18.28 6.09
CA ALA A 113 1.72 19.61 6.51
C ALA A 113 2.61 20.28 5.44
N MET A 114 3.51 19.52 4.83
CA MET A 114 4.36 20.00 3.74
C MET A 114 3.53 20.39 2.52
N LEU A 115 2.66 19.49 2.02
CA LEU A 115 1.84 19.72 0.83
C LEU A 115 0.92 20.93 1.00
N ASP A 116 0.30 21.09 2.17
CA ASP A 116 -0.54 22.24 2.49
C ASP A 116 0.29 23.53 2.57
N SER A 117 1.50 23.48 3.17
CA SER A 117 2.38 24.65 3.28
C SER A 117 2.83 25.20 1.93
N ILE A 118 3.03 24.34 0.94
CA ILE A 118 3.39 24.73 -0.43
C ILE A 118 2.15 25.00 -1.31
N GLY A 119 0.93 24.86 -0.76
CA GLY A 119 -0.32 25.24 -1.39
C GLY A 119 -0.95 24.20 -2.32
N VAL A 120 -0.60 22.92 -2.20
CA VAL A 120 -1.20 21.85 -3.03
C VAL A 120 -2.71 21.74 -2.80
N ASN A 121 -3.16 21.86 -1.55
CA ASN A 121 -4.59 21.88 -1.22
C ASN A 121 -5.36 22.96 -2.02
N ARG A 122 -4.78 24.16 -2.15
CA ARG A 122 -5.36 25.27 -2.93
C ARG A 122 -5.40 24.97 -4.42
N LEU A 123 -4.36 24.35 -4.98
CA LEU A 123 -4.33 23.93 -6.39
C LEU A 123 -5.37 22.85 -6.69
N LEU A 124 -5.61 21.95 -5.74
CA LEU A 124 -6.60 20.89 -5.86
C LEU A 124 -8.02 21.37 -5.57
N GLY A 125 -8.19 22.48 -4.86
CA GLY A 125 -9.50 23.03 -4.47
C GLY A 125 -10.10 22.33 -3.25
N VAL A 126 -9.27 21.74 -2.39
CA VAL A 126 -9.67 21.04 -1.16
C VAL A 126 -9.22 21.82 0.07
N SER A 127 -9.85 21.58 1.23
CA SER A 127 -9.53 22.29 2.47
C SER A 127 -8.11 21.97 2.98
N SER A 128 -7.72 20.70 2.92
CA SER A 128 -6.38 20.20 3.26
C SER A 128 -6.09 18.96 2.40
N THR A 129 -4.82 18.70 2.11
CA THR A 129 -4.41 17.45 1.45
C THR A 129 -4.63 16.21 2.33
N SER A 130 -5.00 16.35 3.61
CA SER A 130 -5.41 15.21 4.44
C SER A 130 -6.60 14.45 3.88
N THR A 131 -7.52 15.12 3.16
CA THR A 131 -8.74 14.52 2.61
C THR A 131 -8.45 13.55 1.46
N LEU A 132 -7.25 13.60 0.88
CA LEU A 132 -6.81 12.68 -0.18
C LEU A 132 -6.82 11.20 0.24
N TRP A 133 -6.96 10.91 1.54
CA TRP A 133 -6.98 9.55 2.10
C TRP A 133 -8.37 9.04 2.52
N ASP A 134 -9.41 9.88 2.65
CA ASP A 134 -10.74 9.43 3.09
C ASP A 134 -11.95 10.20 2.52
N GLY A 135 -11.74 11.19 1.64
CA GLY A 135 -12.82 11.96 1.01
C GLY A 135 -12.56 12.31 -0.45
N ASP A 136 -11.39 12.90 -0.74
CA ASP A 136 -10.96 13.34 -2.06
C ASP A 136 -10.00 12.33 -2.73
N THR A 137 -10.15 11.04 -2.42
CA THR A 137 -9.26 9.96 -2.91
C THR A 137 -9.20 9.86 -4.43
N SER A 138 -10.26 10.27 -5.13
CA SER A 138 -10.29 10.32 -6.59
C SER A 138 -9.30 11.33 -7.20
N LEU A 139 -8.84 12.32 -6.42
CA LEU A 139 -7.89 13.33 -6.88
C LEU A 139 -6.43 12.86 -6.85
N VAL A 140 -6.13 11.75 -6.16
CA VAL A 140 -4.77 11.30 -5.92
C VAL A 140 -4.53 9.89 -6.44
N HIS A 141 -3.30 9.63 -6.87
CA HIS A 141 -2.77 8.28 -7.00
C HIS A 141 -1.55 8.15 -6.09
N PHE A 142 -1.57 7.13 -5.23
CA PHE A 142 -0.41 6.78 -4.40
C PHE A 142 0.38 5.67 -5.09
N THR A 143 1.70 5.81 -5.15
CA THR A 143 2.55 4.76 -5.71
C THR A 143 3.94 4.81 -5.12
N SER A 144 4.80 3.89 -5.53
CA SER A 144 6.21 3.85 -5.15
C SER A 144 7.09 3.46 -6.34
N VAL A 145 8.34 3.93 -6.34
CA VAL A 145 9.35 3.52 -7.33
C VAL A 145 9.52 2.00 -7.31
N CYS A 146 9.62 1.41 -6.12
CA CYS A 146 9.48 -0.01 -5.89
C CYS A 146 8.11 -0.27 -5.25
N ARG A 147 7.13 -0.67 -6.06
CA ARG A 147 5.71 -0.81 -5.66
C ARG A 147 5.49 -1.72 -4.46
N HIS A 148 6.24 -2.81 -4.39
CA HIS A 148 6.15 -3.78 -3.32
C HIS A 148 7.19 -3.50 -2.23
N PRO A 149 6.89 -3.83 -0.96
CA PRO A 149 7.86 -3.78 0.13
C PRO A 149 9.18 -4.47 -0.23
N VAL A 150 10.28 -3.75 -0.05
CA VAL A 150 11.64 -4.26 -0.25
C VAL A 150 12.38 -4.23 1.09
N PHE A 151 12.92 -5.37 1.49
CA PHE A 151 13.66 -5.55 2.74
C PHE A 151 15.09 -5.97 2.47
N VAL A 152 16.04 -5.40 3.21
CA VAL A 152 17.46 -5.76 3.14
C VAL A 152 17.85 -6.47 4.42
N ASP A 153 18.27 -7.74 4.30
CA ASP A 153 18.53 -8.64 5.43
C ASP A 153 17.37 -8.68 6.44
N GLY A 154 16.13 -8.68 5.93
CA GLY A 154 14.91 -8.70 6.73
C GLY A 154 14.52 -7.36 7.38
N LYS A 155 15.16 -6.25 7.00
CA LYS A 155 14.85 -4.90 7.52
C LYS A 155 14.30 -3.97 6.45
#